data_AF-A0A963RY08-F1
#
_entry.id   AF-A0A963RY08-F1
#
_cell.length_a   1.000
_cell.length_b   1.000
_cell.length_c   1.000
_cell.angle_alpha   90.00
_cell.angle_beta   90.00
_cell.angle_gamma   90.00
#
_symmetry.space_group_name_H-M   'P 1'
#
loop_
_entity.id
_entity.type
_entity.pdbx_description
1 polymer ?
#
loop_
_entity_poly.entity_id
_entity_poly.type
_entity_poly.pdbx_seq_one_letter_code
_entity_poly.pdbx_strand_id
1 'polypeptide(L)'
;MARDPAFADARPIYLGTNHAHFLSGLADGSYYLRLRGEDGSLSAPIELSVRHQSLQRALWLALVGLIVALAVVAAVLRGAPDE
;
A
#
# COMPACT_ATOMS: atom_id res chain seq x y z
N MET A 1 -4.73 -11.26 -13.70
CA MET A 1 -5.09 -10.40 -12.55
C MET A 1 -6.22 -9.50 -12.97
N ALA A 2 -7.24 -9.36 -12.14
CA ALA A 2 -8.41 -8.51 -12.36
C ALA A 2 -8.72 -7.72 -11.08
N ARG A 3 -9.43 -6.60 -11.20
CA ARG A 3 -10.01 -5.89 -10.04
C ARG A 3 -11.46 -6.30 -9.79
N ASP A 4 -12.07 -6.95 -10.76
CA ASP A 4 -13.43 -7.48 -10.68
C ASP A 4 -13.44 -9.02 -10.59
N PRO A 5 -14.30 -9.63 -9.74
CA PRO A 5 -14.37 -11.09 -9.58
C PRO A 5 -14.83 -11.82 -10.85
N ALA A 6 -15.51 -11.16 -11.79
CA ALA A 6 -15.88 -11.72 -13.08
C ALA A 6 -14.72 -11.75 -14.09
N PHE A 7 -13.53 -11.23 -13.72
CA PHE A 7 -12.34 -11.18 -14.56
C PHE A 7 -12.54 -10.39 -15.88
N ALA A 8 -13.48 -9.46 -15.93
CA ALA A 8 -13.77 -8.65 -17.11
C ALA A 8 -12.59 -7.75 -17.53
N ASP A 9 -11.81 -7.27 -16.55
CA ASP A 9 -10.63 -6.43 -16.73
C ASP A 9 -9.31 -7.21 -16.62
N ALA A 10 -9.37 -8.54 -16.82
CA ALA A 10 -8.22 -9.41 -16.56
C ALA A 10 -7.02 -9.08 -17.46
N ARG A 11 -5.87 -8.84 -16.82
CA ARG A 11 -4.57 -8.64 -17.47
C ARG A 11 -3.57 -9.74 -17.08
N PRO A 12 -2.79 -10.29 -18.02
CA PRO A 12 -1.70 -11.19 -17.68
C PRO A 12 -0.60 -10.42 -16.97
N ILE A 13 -0.15 -10.92 -15.82
CA ILE A 13 0.94 -10.30 -15.02
C ILE A 13 2.23 -11.11 -15.05
N TYR A 14 2.14 -12.39 -15.41
CA TYR A 14 3.26 -13.31 -15.50
C TYR A 14 2.93 -14.42 -16.51
N LEU A 15 3.94 -14.84 -17.27
CA LEU A 15 3.91 -15.98 -18.18
C LEU A 15 5.24 -16.74 -18.03
N GLY A 16 5.18 -18.05 -17.82
CA GLY A 16 6.36 -18.90 -17.71
C GLY A 16 6.09 -20.16 -16.90
N THR A 17 7.13 -20.96 -16.71
CA THR A 17 7.08 -22.29 -16.08
C THR A 17 7.54 -22.28 -14.61
N ASN A 18 7.68 -21.10 -13.99
CA ASN A 18 8.09 -21.02 -12.60
C ASN A 18 7.01 -21.58 -11.66
N HIS A 19 7.45 -22.23 -10.59
CA HIS A 19 6.58 -22.80 -9.57
C HIS A 19 6.07 -21.74 -8.58
N ALA A 20 6.72 -20.58 -8.54
CA ALA A 20 6.33 -19.45 -7.70
C ALA A 20 6.60 -18.13 -8.41
N HIS A 21 5.75 -17.14 -8.15
CA HIS A 21 5.92 -15.77 -8.61
C HIS A 21 5.61 -14.82 -7.45
N PHE A 22 6.53 -13.92 -7.16
CA PHE A 22 6.36 -12.92 -6.11
C PHE A 22 5.86 -11.61 -6.72
N LEU A 23 4.75 -11.10 -6.20
CA LEU A 23 4.12 -9.86 -6.65
C LEU A 23 4.20 -8.82 -5.53
N SER A 24 4.71 -7.63 -5.85
CA SER A 24 4.91 -6.53 -4.89
C SER A 24 4.53 -5.17 -5.50
N GLY A 25 4.47 -4.14 -4.66
CA GLY A 25 4.18 -2.77 -5.10
C GLY A 25 2.73 -2.53 -5.55
N LEU A 26 1.81 -3.44 -5.21
CA LEU A 26 0.39 -3.21 -5.46
C LEU A 26 -0.12 -2.05 -4.61
N ALA A 27 -0.99 -1.21 -5.18
CA ALA A 27 -1.73 -0.24 -4.40
C ALA A 27 -2.78 -0.94 -3.52
N ASP A 28 -3.40 -0.17 -2.61
CA ASP A 28 -4.52 -0.66 -1.83
C ASP A 28 -5.70 -1.09 -2.69
N GLY A 29 -6.29 -2.23 -2.33
CA GLY A 29 -7.47 -2.75 -3.02
C GLY A 29 -7.62 -4.26 -2.93
N SER A 30 -8.71 -4.75 -3.51
CA SER A 30 -8.93 -6.18 -3.76
C SER A 30 -8.56 -6.53 -5.19
N TYR A 31 -7.88 -7.66 -5.35
CA TYR A 31 -7.42 -8.17 -6.63
C TYR A 31 -7.77 -9.65 -6.76
N TYR A 32 -8.13 -10.07 -7.96
CA TYR A 32 -8.48 -11.45 -8.27
C TYR A 32 -7.43 -12.05 -9.20
N LEU A 33 -6.91 -13.20 -8.79
CA LEU A 33 -5.83 -13.91 -9.46
C LEU A 33 -6.33 -15.30 -9.86
N ARG A 34 -5.91 -15.76 -11.03
CA ARG A 34 -6.10 -17.14 -11.47
C ARG A 34 -4.93 -17.52 -12.34
N LEU A 35 -4.55 -18.79 -12.30
CA LEU A 35 -3.56 -19.37 -13.18
C LEU A 35 -4.26 -19.92 -14.42
N ARG A 36 -3.55 -19.85 -15.55
CA ARG A 36 -3.93 -20.53 -16.79
C ARG A 36 -2.85 -21.55 -17.11
N GLY A 37 -3.23 -22.83 -17.18
CA GLY A 37 -2.36 -23.91 -17.63
C GLY A 37 -2.08 -23.81 -19.12
N GLU A 38 -1.06 -24.54 -19.58
CA GLU A 38 -0.68 -24.60 -21.00
C GLU A 38 -1.79 -25.23 -21.87
N ASP A 39 -2.59 -26.12 -21.27
CA ASP A 39 -3.81 -26.71 -21.81
C ASP A 39 -5.02 -25.75 -21.86
N GLY A 40 -4.85 -24.51 -21.37
CA GLY A 40 -5.90 -23.51 -21.27
C GLY A 40 -6.81 -23.68 -20.05
N SER A 41 -6.56 -24.67 -19.18
CA SER A 41 -7.30 -24.86 -17.94
C SER A 41 -7.13 -23.64 -17.01
N LEU A 42 -8.17 -23.30 -16.26
CA LEU A 42 -8.14 -22.20 -15.30
C LEU A 42 -8.16 -22.76 -13.88
N SER A 43 -7.31 -22.22 -13.01
CA SER A 43 -7.37 -22.51 -11.58
C SER A 43 -8.60 -21.89 -10.92
N ALA A 44 -8.91 -22.35 -9.70
CA ALA A 44 -9.78 -21.61 -8.80
C ALA A 44 -9.24 -20.17 -8.61
N PRO A 45 -10.13 -19.17 -8.52
CA PRO A 45 -9.71 -17.80 -8.28
C PRO A 45 -9.22 -17.62 -6.85
N ILE A 46 -8.21 -16.77 -6.69
CA ILE A 46 -7.65 -16.34 -5.40
C ILE A 46 -7.92 -14.84 -5.27
N GLU A 47 -8.48 -14.44 -4.13
CA GLU A 47 -8.64 -13.03 -3.76
C GLU A 47 -7.42 -12.57 -2.94
N LEU A 48 -6.84 -11.45 -3.35
CA LEU A 48 -5.74 -10.77 -2.68
C LEU A 48 -6.21 -9.40 -2.22
N SER A 49 -6.32 -9.21 -0.90
CA SER A 49 -6.61 -7.91 -0.30
C SER A 49 -5.30 -7.23 0.14
N VAL A 50 -4.99 -6.10 -0.49
CA VAL A 50 -3.83 -5.28 -0.16
C VAL A 50 -4.29 -4.11 0.70
N ARG A 51 -3.71 -4.01 1.91
CA ARG A 51 -3.94 -2.90 2.83
C ARG A 51 -2.62 -2.33 3.33
N HIS A 52 -2.28 -1.13 2.88
CA HIS A 52 -1.20 -0.32 3.41
C HIS A 52 -1.67 0.26 4.72
N GLN A 53 -0.93 -0.04 5.77
CA GLN A 53 -1.07 0.70 7.00
C GLN A 53 -0.60 2.13 6.74
N SER A 54 -1.44 3.09 7.12
CA SER A 54 -1.34 4.47 6.66
C SER A 54 -0.11 5.18 7.23
N LEU A 55 0.98 5.19 6.47
CA LEU A 55 2.10 6.13 6.65
C LEU A 55 1.57 7.56 6.77
N GLN A 56 0.49 7.88 6.05
CA GLN A 56 -0.20 9.16 6.10
C GLN A 56 -0.67 9.55 7.51
N ARG A 57 -1.21 8.62 8.31
CA ARG A 57 -1.61 8.92 9.70
C ARG A 57 -0.38 9.20 10.57
N ALA A 58 0.69 8.43 10.40
CA ALA A 58 1.94 8.65 11.10
C ALA A 58 2.55 10.01 10.77
N LEU A 59 2.53 10.42 9.49
CA LEU A 59 2.98 11.73 9.03
C LEU A 59 2.14 12.87 9.63
N TRP A 60 0.81 12.71 9.70
CA TRP A 60 -0.04 13.70 10.35
C TRP A 60 0.27 13.84 11.84
N LEU A 61 0.43 12.73 12.56
CA LEU A 61 0.78 12.74 13.97
C LEU A 61 2.16 13.37 14.20
N ALA A 62 3.14 13.03 13.36
CA ALA A 62 4.47 13.62 13.41
C ALA A 62 4.45 15.13 13.15
N LEU A 63 3.66 15.59 12.17
CA LEU A 63 3.51 17.01 11.86
C LEU A 63 2.88 17.79 13.02
N VAL A 64 1.82 17.24 13.64
CA VAL A 64 1.20 17.85 14.82
C VAL A 64 2.21 17.94 15.97
N GLY A 65 2.95 16.86 16.25
CA GLY A 65 4.01 16.86 17.25
C GLY A 65 5.10 17.89 16.97
N LEU A 66 5.51 18.05 15.70
CA LEU A 66 6.48 19.05 15.27
C LEU A 66 5.98 20.48 15.54
N ILE A 67 4.73 20.79 15.21
CA ILE A 67 4.13 22.11 15.45
C ILE A 67 4.14 22.44 16.95
N VAL A 68 3.73 21.49 17.80
CA VAL A 68 3.74 21.68 19.25
C VAL A 68 5.15 21.88 19.78
N ALA A 69 6.11 21.08 19.33
CA ALA A 69 7.52 21.22 19.72
C ALA A 69 8.08 22.60 19.33
N LEU A 70 7.80 23.08 18.12
CA LEU A 70 8.20 24.41 17.67
C LEU A 70 7.55 25.52 18.49
N ALA A 71 6.28 25.38 18.86
CA ALA A 71 5.60 26.35 19.71
C ALA A 71 6.23 26.45 21.10
N VAL A 72 6.60 25.32 21.70
CA VAL A 72 7.31 25.28 22.99
C VAL A 72 8.69 25.95 22.88
N VAL A 73 9.47 25.61 21.85
CA VAL A 73 10.79 26.23 21.62
C VAL A 73 10.65 27.75 21.44
N ALA A 74 9.70 28.19 20.63
CA ALA A 74 9.44 29.61 20.41
C ALA A 74 9.01 30.32 21.72
N ALA A 75 8.20 29.69 22.55
CA ALA A 75 7.80 30.24 23.84
C ALA A 75 8.99 30.39 24.80
N VAL A 76 9.89 29.40 24.85
CA VAL A 76 11.11 29.46 25.66
C VAL A 76 12.05 30.57 25.17
N LEU A 77 12.31 30.63 23.85
CA LEU A 77 13.20 31.64 23.28
C LEU A 77 12.65 33.06 23.46
N ARG A 78 11.34 33.25 23.33
CA ARG A 78 10.69 34.56 23.49
C ARG A 78 10.52 34.96 24.96
N GLY A 79 10.56 33.98 25.87
CA GLY A 79 10.51 34.19 27.31
C GLY A 79 11.88 34.38 27.96
N ALA A 80 12.98 34.13 27.24
CA ALA A 80 14.32 34.47 27.69
C ALA A 80 14.46 36.01 27.66
N PRO A 81 14.65 36.69 28.80
CA PRO A 81 14.96 38.11 28.78
C PRO A 81 16.33 38.30 28.12
N ASP A 82 16.43 39.21 27.14
CA ASP A 82 17.72 39.69 26.66
C ASP A 82 18.39 40.44 27.83
N GLU A 83 19.45 39.84 28.41
CA GLU A 83 20.37 40.50 29.35
C GLU A 83 21.32 41.47 28.64
#